data_AF-A0A239TMT4-F1
#
_entry.id   AF-A0A239TMT4-F1
#
_cell.length_a   1.000
_cell.length_b   1.000
_cell.length_c   1.000
_cell.angle_alpha   90.00
_cell.angle_beta   90.00
_cell.angle_gamma   90.00
#
_symmetry.space_group_name_H-M   'P 1'
#
loop_
_entity.id
_entity.type
_entity.pdbx_description
1 polymer ?
#
loop_
_entity_poly.entity_id
_entity_poly.type
_entity_poly.pdbx_seq_one_letter_code
_entity_poly.pdbx_strand_id
1 'polypeptide(L)'
;MYNNLILEMVKKGYKLKDIPCVLANSLDCSKKIIKNKLQNTEEFTFLEAIKINEQIFNNEMNLKYLFSNKHSSRTTYYNSVADKNLNLFSKWWI
;
A
#
# COMPACT_ATOMS: atom_id res chain seq x y z
N MET A 1 -3.85 -5.86 -5.66
CA MET A 1 -3.48 -4.60 -4.99
C MET A 1 -2.98 -4.94 -3.59
N TYR A 2 -1.87 -4.33 -3.15
CA TYR A 2 -1.34 -4.50 -1.78
C TYR A 2 -2.19 -3.74 -0.75
N ASN A 3 -3.36 -4.28 -0.46
CA ASN A 3 -4.38 -3.65 0.38
C ASN A 3 -3.92 -3.40 1.82
N ASN A 4 -3.11 -4.31 2.37
CA ASN A 4 -2.63 -4.20 3.75
C ASN A 4 -1.57 -3.11 3.89
N LEU A 5 -0.61 -3.01 2.97
CA LEU A 5 0.38 -1.93 2.97
C LEU A 5 -0.28 -0.54 2.97
N ILE A 6 -1.22 -0.32 2.04
CA ILE A 6 -1.94 0.95 1.93
C ILE A 6 -2.73 1.25 3.21
N LEU A 7 -3.44 0.25 3.74
CA LEU A 7 -4.26 0.41 4.94
C LEU A 7 -3.43 0.78 6.17
N GLU A 8 -2.30 0.13 6.38
CA GLU A 8 -1.43 0.41 7.52
C GLU A 8 -0.74 1.78 7.39
N MET A 9 -0.38 2.21 6.17
CA MET A 9 0.08 3.58 5.94
C MET A 9 -1.02 4.62 6.26
N VAL A 10 -2.27 4.37 5.85
CA VAL A 10 -3.39 5.27 6.20
C VAL A 10 -3.61 5.32 7.70
N LYS A 11 -3.57 4.17 8.41
CA LYS A 11 -3.67 4.14 9.88
C LYS A 11 -2.55 4.93 10.56
N LYS A 12 -1.35 4.93 9.98
CA LYS A 12 -0.20 5.74 10.46
C LYS A 12 -0.36 7.24 10.17
N GLY A 13 -1.39 7.64 9.41
CA GLY A 13 -1.72 9.03 9.12
C GLY A 13 -1.31 9.51 7.73
N TYR A 14 -0.76 8.65 6.87
CA TYR A 14 -0.46 9.03 5.50
C TYR A 14 -1.74 9.23 4.70
N LYS A 15 -1.82 10.34 3.97
CA LYS A 15 -2.91 10.56 3.02
C LYS A 15 -2.73 9.60 1.86
N LEU A 16 -3.81 8.91 1.51
CA LEU A 16 -3.83 7.93 0.42
C LEU A 16 -3.14 8.44 -0.86
N LYS A 17 -3.43 9.69 -1.21
CA LYS A 17 -2.90 10.36 -2.39
C LYS A 17 -1.38 10.48 -2.45
N ASP A 18 -0.76 10.56 -1.28
CA ASP A 18 0.66 10.83 -1.12
C ASP A 18 1.45 9.52 -0.96
N ILE A 19 0.79 8.40 -0.68
CA ILE A 19 1.41 7.07 -0.49
C ILE A 19 2.37 6.70 -1.64
N PRO A 20 2.00 6.83 -2.93
CA PRO A 20 2.93 6.49 -4.00
C PRO A 20 4.19 7.37 -4.01
N CYS A 21 4.08 8.64 -3.61
CA CYS A 21 5.23 9.53 -3.50
C CYS A 21 6.11 9.16 -2.28
N VAL A 22 5.50 8.84 -1.14
CA VAL A 22 6.21 8.43 0.08
C VAL A 22 7.03 7.16 -0.18
N LEU A 23 6.41 6.15 -0.80
CA LEU A 23 7.08 4.90 -1.15
C LEU A 23 8.17 5.11 -2.20
N ALA A 24 7.96 5.99 -3.18
CA ALA A 24 8.95 6.31 -4.20
C ALA A 24 10.21 6.94 -3.58
N ASN A 25 10.03 7.89 -2.67
CA ASN A 25 11.14 8.51 -1.94
C ASN A 25 11.85 7.50 -1.03
N SER A 26 11.09 6.61 -0.37
CA SER A 26 11.65 5.58 0.51
C SER A 26 12.51 4.57 -0.27
N LEU A 27 12.04 4.16 -1.45
CA LEU A 27 12.72 3.17 -2.28
C LEU A 27 13.73 3.78 -3.27
N ASP A 28 13.86 5.10 -3.30
CA ASP A 28 14.69 5.83 -4.28
C ASP A 28 14.36 5.42 -5.73
N CYS A 29 13.07 5.43 -6.06
CA CYS A 29 12.58 5.05 -7.38
C CYS A 29 11.49 5.99 -7.89
N SER A 30 11.10 5.83 -9.15
CA SER A 30 10.03 6.67 -9.72
C SER A 30 8.66 6.34 -9.13
N LYS A 31 7.78 7.35 -9.04
CA LYS A 31 6.36 7.18 -8.67
C LYS A 31 5.63 6.21 -9.60
N LYS A 32 6.05 6.11 -10.87
CA LYS A 32 5.47 5.19 -11.86
C LYS A 32 5.70 3.73 -11.47
N ILE A 33 6.92 3.39 -11.08
CA ILE A 33 7.28 2.03 -10.61
C ILE A 33 6.44 1.64 -9.39
N ILE A 34 6.30 2.54 -8.41
CA ILE A 34 5.46 2.28 -7.23
C ILE A 34 4.00 2.06 -7.61
N LYS A 35 3.44 2.86 -8.53
CA LYS A 35 2.06 2.67 -8.98
C LYS A 35 1.87 1.29 -9.62
N ASN A 36 2.79 0.87 -10.48
CA ASN A 36 2.78 -0.47 -11.09
C ASN A 36 2.79 -1.56 -10.00
N LYS A 37 3.72 -1.43 -9.03
CA LYS A 37 3.81 -2.38 -7.91
C LYS A 37 2.53 -2.42 -7.06
N LEU A 38 1.96 -1.27 -6.72
CA LEU A 38 0.70 -1.20 -5.95
C LEU A 38 -0.49 -1.79 -6.71
N GLN A 39 -0.51 -1.68 -8.04
CA GLN A 39 -1.51 -2.29 -8.93
C GLN A 39 -1.27 -3.79 -9.16
N ASN A 40 -0.22 -4.38 -8.60
CA ASN A 40 0.24 -5.75 -8.84
C ASN A 40 0.61 -6.05 -10.30
N THR A 41 0.95 -5.04 -11.10
CA THR A 41 1.55 -5.30 -12.43
C THR A 41 3.04 -5.64 -12.31
N GLU A 42 3.66 -5.25 -11.19
CA GLU A 42 4.99 -5.63 -10.77
C GLU A 42 4.96 -6.04 -9.29
N GLU A 43 5.91 -6.87 -8.83
CA GLU A 43 6.01 -7.27 -7.43
C GLU A 43 7.03 -6.41 -6.67
N PHE A 44 6.80 -6.21 -5.37
CA PHE A 44 7.87 -5.73 -4.48
C PHE A 44 8.88 -6.86 -4.25
N THR A 45 10.16 -6.53 -4.40
CA THR A 45 11.25 -7.41 -4.01
C THR A 45 11.32 -7.52 -2.48
N PHE A 46 11.99 -8.56 -2.00
CA PHE A 46 12.19 -8.74 -0.56
C PHE A 46 12.94 -7.57 0.10
N LEU A 47 13.94 -7.00 -0.58
CA LEU A 47 14.71 -5.86 -0.06
C LEU A 47 13.86 -4.58 0.00
N GLU A 48 13.03 -4.32 -1.01
CA GLU A 48 12.07 -3.20 -0.96
C GLU A 48 11.08 -3.36 0.19
N ALA A 49 10.60 -4.58 0.43
CA ALA A 49 9.69 -4.88 1.54
C ALA A 49 10.34 -4.62 2.91
N ILE A 50 11.60 -5.03 3.11
CA ILE A 50 12.37 -4.73 4.32
C ILE A 50 12.52 -3.21 4.48
N LYS A 51 12.95 -2.51 3.44
CA LYS A 51 13.19 -1.05 3.48
C LYS A 51 11.92 -0.27 3.82
N ILE A 52 10.78 -0.68 3.26
CA ILE A 52 9.47 -0.11 3.60
C ILE A 52 9.16 -0.33 5.08
N ASN A 53 9.36 -1.54 5.59
CA ASN A 53 9.08 -1.84 6.99
C ASN A 53 9.96 -1.02 7.94
N GLU A 54 11.24 -0.89 7.61
CA GLU A 54 12.19 -0.10 8.38
C GLU A 54 11.79 1.39 8.38
N GLN A 55 11.64 2.00 7.20
CA GLN A 55 11.49 3.45 7.07
C GLN A 55 10.10 3.97 7.41
N ILE A 56 9.06 3.18 7.14
CA ILE A 56 7.67 3.61 7.32
C ILE A 56 7.11 3.05 8.62
N PHE A 57 7.52 1.84 9.02
CA PHE A 57 6.92 1.12 10.14
C PHE A 57 7.87 0.83 11.29
N ASN A 58 9.11 1.35 11.28
CA ASN A 58 10.10 1.13 12.34
C ASN A 58 10.33 -0.38 12.62
N ASN A 59 10.22 -1.23 11.58
CA ASN A 59 10.28 -2.70 11.67
C ASN A 59 9.20 -3.36 12.54
N GLU A 60 8.12 -2.66 12.89
CA GLU A 60 7.06 -3.19 13.76
C GLU A 60 6.06 -4.09 13.01
N MET A 61 6.09 -4.12 11.68
CA MET A 61 5.10 -4.85 10.88
C MET A 61 5.62 -6.18 10.36
N ASN A 62 4.69 -7.14 10.26
CA ASN A 62 4.96 -8.43 9.63
C ASN A 62 4.97 -8.30 8.10
N LEU A 63 6.11 -8.56 7.45
CA LEU A 63 6.26 -8.45 5.99
C LEU A 63 5.27 -9.32 5.22
N LYS A 64 5.05 -10.57 5.67
CA LYS A 64 4.10 -11.48 5.02
C LYS A 64 2.68 -10.93 5.07
N TYR A 65 2.30 -10.23 6.14
CA TYR A 65 1.00 -9.54 6.22
C TYR A 65 0.95 -8.31 5.29
N LEU A 66 1.95 -7.42 5.34
CA LEU A 66 1.97 -6.20 4.52
C LEU A 66 1.88 -6.50 3.03
N PHE A 67 2.62 -7.52 2.58
CA PHE A 67 2.78 -7.88 1.18
C PHE A 67 1.98 -9.14 0.79
N SER A 68 0.99 -9.57 1.59
CA SER A 68 0.12 -10.67 1.18
C SER A 68 -0.84 -10.23 0.08
N ASN A 69 -0.81 -10.93 -1.05
CA ASN A 69 -1.78 -10.77 -2.14
C ASN A 69 -3.15 -11.40 -1.87
N LYS A 70 -3.42 -11.86 -0.64
CA LYS A 70 -4.70 -12.48 -0.31
C LYS A 70 -5.80 -11.42 -0.40
N HIS A 71 -6.60 -11.50 -1.45
CA HIS A 71 -8.02 -11.15 -1.41
C HIS A 71 -8.69 -12.09 -0.40
N SER A 72 -8.43 -11.93 0.89
CA SER A 72 -9.26 -12.60 1.89
C SER A 72 -10.63 -11.97 1.77
N SER A 73 -11.63 -12.79 1.47
CA SER A 73 -13.06 -12.51 1.45
C SER A 73 -13.62 -12.08 2.82
N ARG A 74 -12.86 -11.34 3.62
CA ARG A 74 -13.29 -10.71 4.86
C ARG A 74 -13.61 -9.24 4.57
N THR A 75 -14.63 -9.09 3.72
CA THR A 75 -15.25 -7.86 3.20
C THR A 75 -15.99 -7.04 4.25
N THR A 76 -15.88 -7.34 5.54
CA THR A 76 -16.77 -6.74 6.55
C THR A 76 -16.26 -5.43 7.17
N TYR A 77 -14.95 -5.15 7.17
CA TYR A 77 -14.43 -3.83 7.59
C TYR A 77 -14.16 -2.88 6.42
N TYR A 78 -13.86 -3.45 5.24
CA TYR A 78 -13.59 -2.65 4.04
C TYR A 78 -14.83 -1.87 3.57
N ASN A 79 -16.02 -2.45 3.60
CA ASN A 79 -17.18 -1.77 3.00
C ASN A 79 -17.57 -0.46 3.73
N SER A 80 -17.41 -0.36 5.05
CA SER A 80 -17.85 0.85 5.78
C SER A 80 -16.89 2.04 5.68
N VAL A 81 -15.57 1.81 5.60
CA VAL A 81 -14.55 2.88 5.45
C VAL A 81 -14.17 3.10 3.97
N ALA A 82 -14.26 2.05 3.16
CA ALA A 82 -13.98 2.12 1.74
C ALA A 82 -15.17 2.64 0.93
N ASP A 83 -16.45 2.52 1.29
CA ASP A 83 -17.50 3.06 0.38
C ASP A 83 -17.36 4.58 0.06
N LYS A 84 -16.77 5.37 0.97
CA LYS A 84 -16.40 6.78 0.69
C LYS A 84 -15.07 6.93 -0.05
N ASN A 85 -14.08 6.10 0.26
CA ASN A 85 -12.72 6.23 -0.30
C ASN A 85 -12.49 5.39 -1.56
N LEU A 86 -13.19 4.27 -1.75
CA LEU A 86 -13.13 3.33 -2.87
C LEU A 86 -13.63 4.00 -4.15
N ASN A 87 -14.65 4.85 -4.04
CA ASN A 87 -15.08 5.74 -5.14
C ASN A 87 -13.99 6.78 -5.47
N LEU A 88 -13.10 7.10 -4.53
CA LEU A 88 -11.88 7.88 -4.76
C LEU A 88 -10.74 7.00 -5.32
N PHE A 89 -10.55 5.77 -4.81
CA PHE A 89 -9.60 4.77 -5.31
C PHE A 89 -9.97 4.22 -6.69
N SER A 90 -11.20 4.32 -7.15
CA SER A 90 -11.57 3.99 -8.53
C SER A 90 -11.38 5.21 -9.43
N LYS A 91 -11.72 6.42 -8.96
CA LYS A 91 -11.54 7.68 -9.71
C LYS A 91 -10.10 8.19 -9.83
N TRP A 92 -9.22 7.85 -8.89
CA TRP A 92 -7.80 8.28 -8.91
C TRP A 92 -6.90 7.39 -9.75
N TRP A 93 -7.43 6.27 -10.23
CA TRP A 93 -6.70 5.24 -10.95
C TRP A 93 -7.26 5.01 -12.37
N ILE A 94 -8.25 5.82 -12.79
CA ILE A 94 -8.67 6.05 -14.18
C ILE A 94 -7.92 7.27 -14.71
#